data_AF-A0A8T5IYS4-F1
#
_entry.id   AF-A0A8T5IYS4-F1
#
_cell.length_a   1.000
_cell.length_b   1.000
_cell.length_c   1.000
_cell.angle_alpha   90.00
_cell.angle_beta   90.00
_cell.angle_gamma   90.00
#
_symmetry.space_group_name_H-M   'P 1'
#
loop_
_entity.id
_entity.type
_entity.pdbx_description
1 polymer ?
#
loop_
_entity_poly.entity_id
_entity_poly.type
_entity_poly.pdbx_seq_one_letter_code
_entity_poly.pdbx_strand_id
1 'polypeptide(L)'
;MNSNSKKNGKHPLFKQKLEFGQRAADFIAYWGGSWHFIISLILILIIWMILNTCIVIFKWDPYPFILMNLFLSCLAALQAPIILMSQNRQTERDRLDAKYDYIVNRKAEREIQAVQKDLEEIKRILKRVDKGGKRWW
;
A
#
# COMPACT_ATOMS: atom_id res chain seq x y z
N MET A 1 -40.16 -21.13 -8.83
CA MET A 1 -38.92 -21.95 -8.95
C MET A 1 -38.06 -21.32 -10.04
N ASN A 2 -36.78 -20.98 -9.91
CA ASN A 2 -35.71 -21.41 -9.00
C ASN A 2 -34.70 -20.26 -8.82
N SER A 3 -34.37 -19.93 -7.57
CA SER A 3 -33.51 -18.83 -7.13
C SER A 3 -32.07 -19.29 -6.82
N ASN A 4 -31.37 -19.95 -7.77
CA ASN A 4 -30.06 -20.57 -7.49
C ASN A 4 -28.90 -20.17 -8.42
N SER A 5 -28.85 -18.93 -8.88
CA SER A 5 -27.62 -18.36 -9.47
C SER A 5 -26.85 -17.43 -8.51
N LYS A 6 -26.98 -17.64 -7.20
CA LYS A 6 -26.11 -17.05 -6.18
C LYS A 6 -25.46 -18.17 -5.37
N LYS A 7 -24.37 -18.75 -5.89
CA LYS A 7 -23.33 -19.49 -5.12
C LYS A 7 -22.29 -20.07 -6.08
N ASN A 8 -21.44 -19.23 -6.65
CA ASN A 8 -20.10 -19.67 -7.02
C ASN A 8 -19.17 -18.47 -7.15
N GLY A 9 -18.63 -18.07 -6.00
CA GLY A 9 -17.58 -17.06 -5.89
C GLY A 9 -16.69 -17.32 -4.68
N LYS A 10 -16.61 -18.57 -4.22
CA LYS A 10 -15.60 -18.96 -3.23
C LYS A 10 -14.36 -19.38 -3.99
N HIS A 11 -13.55 -18.40 -4.41
CA HIS A 11 -12.17 -18.69 -4.78
C HIS A 11 -11.49 -19.34 -3.57
N PRO A 12 -10.96 -20.58 -3.67
CA PRO A 12 -10.38 -21.29 -2.54
C PRO A 12 -8.89 -20.93 -2.35
N LEU A 13 -8.50 -19.68 -2.58
CA LEU A 13 -7.12 -19.25 -2.36
C LEU A 13 -7.03 -18.55 -1.00
N PHE A 14 -6.27 -19.16 -0.09
CA PHE A 14 -5.91 -18.65 1.24
C PHE A 14 -6.98 -18.77 2.34
N LYS A 15 -7.36 -20.01 2.63
CA LYS A 15 -7.74 -20.41 3.99
C LYS A 15 -6.55 -21.09 4.68
N GLN A 16 -5.41 -20.41 4.77
CA GLN A 16 -4.18 -20.98 5.36
C GLN A 16 -3.91 -20.31 6.71
N LYS A 17 -4.26 -21.01 7.81
CA LYS A 17 -3.79 -20.78 9.19
C LYS A 17 -3.43 -19.32 9.56
N LEU A 18 -4.41 -18.43 9.50
CA LEU A 18 -4.25 -16.97 9.62
C LEU A 18 -4.07 -16.45 11.07
N GLU A 19 -4.07 -17.28 12.11
CA GLU A 19 -4.43 -16.75 13.44
C GLU A 19 -3.29 -16.19 14.30
N PHE A 20 -2.04 -16.65 14.13
CA PHE A 20 -0.90 -16.20 14.96
C PHE A 20 0.19 -15.49 14.17
N GLY A 21 0.59 -16.03 13.02
CA GLY A 21 1.65 -15.45 12.19
C GLY A 21 1.26 -14.09 11.63
N GLN A 22 0.02 -13.92 11.19
CA GLN A 22 -0.45 -12.62 10.71
C GLN A 22 -0.59 -11.61 11.83
N ARG A 23 -1.14 -11.98 13.00
CA ARG A 23 -1.21 -11.04 14.14
C ARG A 23 0.17 -10.59 14.61
N ALA A 24 1.16 -11.49 14.61
CA ALA A 24 2.54 -11.14 14.92
C ALA A 24 3.15 -10.24 13.83
N ALA A 25 2.93 -10.56 12.55
CA ALA A 25 3.38 -9.73 11.44
C ALA A 25 2.73 -8.34 11.46
N ASP A 26 1.43 -8.24 11.74
CA ASP A 26 0.68 -7.00 11.86
C ASP A 26 1.17 -6.18 13.06
N PHE A 27 1.50 -6.84 14.18
CA PHE A 27 2.10 -6.17 15.35
C PHE A 27 3.50 -5.64 15.03
N ILE A 28 4.34 -6.44 14.38
CA ILE A 28 5.69 -6.04 13.96
C ILE A 28 5.61 -4.92 12.91
N ALA A 29 4.65 -4.96 11.99
CA ALA A 29 4.43 -3.91 10.99
C ALA A 29 3.94 -2.61 11.63
N TYR A 30 3.03 -2.69 12.60
CA TYR A 30 2.56 -1.55 13.36
C TYR A 30 3.68 -0.90 14.20
N TRP A 31 4.46 -1.72 14.89
CA TRP A 31 5.54 -1.22 15.76
C TRP A 31 6.76 -0.75 14.95
N GLY A 32 7.14 -1.52 13.92
CA GLY A 32 8.23 -1.22 12.99
C GLY A 32 7.90 -0.13 11.97
N GLY A 33 6.63 0.25 11.84
CA GLY A 33 6.13 1.36 11.02
C GLY A 33 6.19 2.73 11.70
N SER A 34 6.70 2.84 12.93
CA SER A 34 6.85 4.11 13.67
C SER A 34 8.27 4.68 13.66
N TRP A 35 8.39 6.00 13.51
CA TRP A 35 9.69 6.71 13.50
C TRP A 35 10.47 6.52 14.81
N HIS A 36 9.75 6.28 15.92
CA HIS A 36 10.33 6.02 17.24
C HIS A 36 11.12 4.70 17.31
N PHE A 37 10.78 3.70 16.48
CA PHE A 37 11.49 2.42 16.45
C PHE A 37 12.93 2.60 15.94
N ILE A 38 13.12 3.37 14.88
CA ILE A 38 14.46 3.68 14.32
C ILE A 38 15.30 4.42 15.36
N ILE A 39 14.72 5.40 16.05
CA ILE A 39 15.42 6.15 17.11
C ILE A 39 15.85 5.22 18.24
N SER A 40 14.98 4.29 18.64
CA SER A 40 15.31 3.31 19.69
C SER A 40 16.46 2.39 19.31
N LEU A 41 16.54 1.94 18.05
CA LEU A 41 17.64 1.11 17.55
C LEU A 41 18.96 1.88 17.50
N ILE A 42 18.93 3.14 17.06
CA ILE A 42 20.12 4.01 17.04
C ILE A 42 20.61 4.26 18.48
N LEU A 43 19.70 4.54 19.42
CA LEU A 43 20.05 4.71 20.84
C LEU A 43 20.69 3.45 21.42
N ILE A 44 20.11 2.27 21.18
CA ILE A 44 20.67 0.99 21.61
C ILE A 44 22.07 0.78 21.01
N LEU A 45 22.27 1.09 19.72
CA LEU A 45 23.58 0.99 19.08
C LEU A 45 24.61 1.91 19.72
N ILE A 46 24.23 3.16 20.00
CA ILE A 46 25.11 4.14 20.66
C ILE A 46 25.46 3.69 22.07
N ILE A 47 24.47 3.24 22.86
CA ILE A 47 24.69 2.70 24.21
C ILE A 47 25.62 1.50 24.16
N TRP A 48 25.41 0.60 23.20
CA TRP A 48 26.22 -0.60 23.04
C TRP A 48 27.65 -0.29 22.59
N MET A 49 27.83 0.71 21.71
CA MET A 49 29.14 1.23 21.32
C MET A 49 29.87 1.83 22.53
N ILE A 50 29.19 2.65 23.35
CA ILE A 50 29.76 3.23 24.57
C ILE A 50 30.17 2.14 25.56
N LEU A 51 29.30 1.15 25.82
CA LEU A 51 29.62 0.01 26.70
C LEU A 51 30.83 -0.78 26.20
N ASN A 52 30.90 -1.07 24.90
CA ASN A 52 32.04 -1.76 24.30
C ASN A 52 33.31 -0.91 24.41
N THR A 53 33.26 0.38 24.09
CA THR A 53 34.42 1.27 24.23
C THR A 53 34.88 1.35 25.69
N CYS A 54 33.98 1.51 26.66
CA CYS A 54 34.32 1.56 28.09
C CYS A 54 34.97 0.28 28.62
N ILE A 55 34.53 -0.89 28.15
CA ILE A 55 35.11 -2.20 28.51
C ILE A 55 36.49 -2.40 27.83
N VAL A 56 36.69 -1.80 26.65
CA VAL A 56 37.91 -1.95 25.82
C VAL A 56 39.01 -0.92 26.16
N ILE A 57 38.75 0.08 27.02
CA ILE A 57 39.78 1.04 27.49
C ILE A 57 41.01 0.34 28.11
N PHE A 58 40.93 -0.94 28.50
CA PHE A 58 42.09 -1.72 28.97
C PHE A 58 42.96 -2.37 27.87
N LYS A 59 42.51 -2.50 26.62
CA LYS A 59 43.32 -3.01 25.50
C LYS A 59 42.82 -2.43 24.18
N TRP A 60 43.58 -1.51 23.62
CA TRP A 60 43.34 -0.95 22.28
C TRP A 60 43.57 -2.05 21.21
N ASP A 61 42.46 -2.71 20.89
CA ASP A 61 42.13 -3.65 19.79
C ASP A 61 43.25 -4.53 19.16
N PRO A 62 43.35 -5.81 19.58
CA PRO A 62 43.82 -6.89 18.70
C PRO A 62 42.72 -7.96 18.44
N TYR A 63 42.65 -8.38 17.17
CA TYR A 63 41.94 -9.49 16.49
C TYR A 63 40.87 -10.31 17.27
N PRO A 64 39.66 -10.56 16.70
CA PRO A 64 39.18 -10.27 15.33
C PRO A 64 38.09 -9.19 15.34
N PHE A 65 38.40 -7.98 14.85
CA PHE A 65 37.50 -6.85 14.55
C PHE A 65 36.06 -6.92 15.12
N ILE A 66 35.92 -7.07 16.44
CA ILE A 66 34.61 -7.32 17.07
C ILE A 66 33.68 -6.13 16.85
N LEU A 67 34.26 -4.92 16.88
CA LEU A 67 33.58 -3.66 16.64
C LEU A 67 33.09 -3.53 15.19
N MET A 68 33.92 -3.91 14.21
CA MET A 68 33.56 -3.80 12.79
C MET A 68 32.50 -4.83 12.39
N ASN A 69 32.63 -6.08 12.85
CA ASN A 69 31.64 -7.12 12.56
C ASN A 69 30.27 -6.82 13.18
N LEU A 70 30.27 -6.28 14.40
CA LEU A 70 29.07 -5.84 15.09
C LEU A 70 28.40 -4.65 14.36
N PHE A 71 29.21 -3.67 13.95
CA PHE A 71 28.72 -2.50 13.20
C PHE A 71 28.10 -2.92 11.86
N LEU A 72 28.79 -3.76 11.09
CA LEU A 72 28.30 -4.27 9.81
C LEU A 72 27.03 -5.12 9.95
N SER A 73 26.96 -5.97 10.97
CA SER A 73 25.77 -6.78 11.24
C SER A 73 24.57 -5.92 11.62
N CYS A 74 24.78 -4.83 12.36
CA CYS A 74 23.70 -3.92 12.71
C CYS A 74 23.25 -3.04 11.52
N LEU A 75 24.19 -2.58 10.68
CA LEU A 75 23.84 -1.91 9.43
C LEU A 75 22.95 -2.79 8.55
N ALA A 76 23.26 -4.09 8.45
CA ALA A 76 22.43 -5.05 7.74
C ALA A 76 21.04 -5.20 8.39
N ALA A 77 20.98 -5.28 9.72
CA ALA A 77 19.71 -5.39 10.45
C ALA A 77 18.81 -4.14 10.31
N LEU A 78 19.39 -2.94 10.18
CA LEU A 78 18.66 -1.69 9.99
C LEU A 78 18.01 -1.58 8.59
N GLN A 79 18.44 -2.38 7.62
CA GLN A 79 17.84 -2.33 6.26
C GLN A 79 16.38 -2.76 6.26
N ALA A 80 16.03 -3.85 6.95
CA ALA A 80 14.67 -4.39 6.97
C ALA A 80 13.60 -3.37 7.44
N PRO A 81 13.78 -2.63 8.56
CA PRO A 81 12.81 -1.63 8.98
C PRO A 81 12.81 -0.36 8.12
N ILE A 82 13.96 0.05 7.55
CA ILE A 82 14.00 1.17 6.60
C ILE A 82 13.21 0.83 5.34
N ILE A 83 13.38 -0.40 4.82
CA ILE A 83 12.61 -0.91 3.68
C ILE A 83 11.13 -0.93 4.04
N LEU A 84 10.76 -1.50 5.18
CA LEU A 84 9.37 -1.57 5.66
C LEU A 84 8.72 -0.18 5.77
N MET A 85 9.48 0.81 6.22
CA MET A 85 9.03 2.20 6.30
C MET A 85 8.86 2.87 4.94
N SER A 86 9.82 2.64 4.05
CA SER A 86 9.72 3.13 2.68
C SER A 86 8.50 2.55 1.96
N GLN A 87 8.14 1.31 2.29
CA GLN A 87 6.94 0.63 1.83
C GLN A 87 5.68 1.23 2.45
N ASN A 88 5.63 1.41 3.79
CA ASN A 88 4.47 2.02 4.47
C ASN A 88 4.13 3.42 3.91
N ARG A 89 5.15 4.24 3.63
CA ARG A 89 4.97 5.56 3.01
C ARG A 89 4.52 5.49 1.54
N GLN A 90 4.95 4.47 0.79
CA GLN A 90 4.46 4.25 -0.57
C GLN A 90 3.00 3.80 -0.55
N THR A 91 2.63 2.85 0.30
CA THR A 91 1.26 2.36 0.44
C THR A 91 0.26 3.47 0.80
N GLU A 92 0.63 4.41 1.67
CA GLU A 92 -0.25 5.55 1.98
C GLU A 92 -0.42 6.51 0.79
N ARG A 93 0.62 6.72 -0.03
CA ARG A 93 0.48 7.48 -1.29
C ARG A 93 -0.41 6.75 -2.29
N ASP A 94 -0.14 5.47 -2.52
CA ASP A 94 -0.92 4.62 -3.43
C ASP A 94 -2.41 4.60 -3.04
N ARG A 95 -2.69 4.62 -1.73
CA ARG A 95 -4.07 4.69 -1.21
C ARG A 95 -4.75 6.02 -1.49
N LEU A 96 -4.02 7.14 -1.42
CA LEU A 96 -4.55 8.45 -1.77
C LEU A 96 -4.79 8.57 -3.27
N ASP A 97 -3.85 8.10 -4.08
CA ASP A 97 -3.96 8.10 -5.54
C ASP A 97 -5.15 7.23 -5.98
N ALA A 98 -5.31 6.03 -5.41
CA ALA A 98 -6.46 5.17 -5.69
C ALA A 98 -7.82 5.82 -5.32
N LYS A 99 -7.87 6.61 -4.25
CA LYS A 99 -9.09 7.37 -3.89
C LYS A 99 -9.36 8.48 -4.90
N TYR A 100 -8.32 9.18 -5.33
CA TYR A 100 -8.44 10.25 -6.32
C TYR A 100 -8.92 9.70 -7.67
N ASP A 101 -8.27 8.63 -8.15
CA ASP A 101 -8.65 7.93 -9.37
C ASP A 101 -10.10 7.45 -9.33
N TYR A 102 -10.55 6.90 -8.20
CA TYR A 102 -11.94 6.49 -8.03
C TYR A 102 -12.93 7.66 -8.20
N ILE A 103 -12.61 8.83 -7.63
CA ILE A 103 -13.48 10.02 -7.71
C ILE A 103 -13.51 10.55 -9.14
N VAL A 104 -12.34 10.65 -9.79
CA VAL A 104 -12.22 11.10 -11.18
C VAL A 104 -12.97 10.17 -12.11
N ASN A 105 -12.78 8.86 -11.98
CA ASN A 105 -13.45 7.87 -12.81
C ASN A 105 -14.97 7.92 -12.65
N ARG A 106 -15.47 8.06 -11.41
CA ARG A 106 -16.91 8.23 -11.15
C ARG A 106 -17.47 9.52 -11.73
N LYS A 107 -16.68 10.60 -11.76
CA LYS A 107 -17.07 11.86 -12.39
C LYS A 107 -17.13 11.69 -13.91
N ALA A 108 -16.12 11.08 -14.51
CA ALA A 108 -16.08 10.77 -15.93
C ALA A 108 -17.26 9.88 -16.34
N GLU A 109 -17.60 8.87 -15.54
CA GLU A 109 -18.78 8.02 -15.78
C GLU A 109 -20.08 8.84 -15.86
N ARG A 110 -20.29 9.80 -14.95
CA ARG A 110 -21.47 10.68 -14.98
C ARG A 110 -21.47 11.61 -16.19
N GLU A 111 -20.33 12.18 -16.54
CA GLU A 111 -20.19 13.04 -17.71
C GLU A 111 -20.47 12.27 -19.00
N ILE A 112 -19.97 11.04 -19.12
CA ILE A 112 -20.27 10.14 -20.25
C ILE A 112 -21.77 9.82 -20.30
N GLN A 113 -22.41 9.53 -19.17
CA GLN A 113 -23.85 9.30 -19.12
C GLN A 113 -24.66 10.54 -19.54
N ALA A 114 -24.20 11.74 -19.19
CA ALA A 114 -24.85 12.98 -19.64
C ALA A 114 -24.72 13.15 -21.16
N VAL A 115 -23.52 12.98 -21.72
CA VAL A 115 -23.29 13.05 -23.17
C VAL A 115 -24.11 12.01 -23.94
N GLN A 116 -24.24 10.79 -23.40
CA GLN A 116 -25.08 9.76 -24.01
C GLN A 116 -26.56 10.16 -24.07
N LYS A 117 -27.08 10.79 -23.01
CA LYS A 117 -28.46 11.30 -22.99
C LYS A 117 -28.69 12.40 -24.02
N ASP A 118 -27.75 13.34 -24.13
CA ASP A 118 -27.82 14.43 -25.10
C ASP A 118 -27.79 13.89 -26.55
N LEU A 119 -26.94 12.89 -26.81
CA LEU A 119 -26.89 12.20 -28.11
C LEU A 119 -28.21 11.48 -28.44
N GLU A 120 -28.82 10.81 -27.47
CA GLU A 120 -30.12 10.17 -27.66
C GLU A 120 -31.24 11.18 -27.92
N GLU A 121 -31.18 12.35 -27.29
CA GLU A 121 -32.12 13.44 -27.52
C GLU A 121 -31.99 14.02 -28.93
N ILE A 122 -30.76 14.35 -29.35
CA ILE A 122 -30.48 14.83 -30.72
C ILE A 122 -30.96 13.80 -31.75
N LYS A 123 -30.68 12.51 -31.53
CA LYS A 123 -31.13 11.42 -32.41
C LYS A 123 -32.67 11.34 -32.49
N ARG A 124 -33.36 11.55 -31.37
CA ARG A 124 -34.84 11.63 -31.32
C ARG A 124 -35.38 12.85 -32.09
N ILE A 125 -34.72 14.01 -31.99
CA ILE A 125 -35.11 15.21 -32.75
C ILE A 125 -34.94 14.99 -34.24
N LEU A 126 -33.78 14.49 -34.69
CA LEU A 126 -33.53 14.19 -36.11
C LEU A 126 -34.57 13.23 -36.70
N LYS A 127 -34.94 12.18 -35.96
CA LYS A 127 -35.97 11.22 -36.38
C LYS A 127 -37.36 11.87 -36.51
N ARG A 128 -37.67 12.89 -35.70
CA ARG A 128 -38.92 13.67 -35.84
C ARG A 128 -38.90 14.55 -37.08
N VAL A 129 -37.78 15.23 -37.35
CA VAL A 129 -37.61 16.10 -38.52
C VAL A 129 -37.70 15.30 -39.83
N ASP A 130 -37.02 14.15 -39.93
CA ASP A 130 -37.08 13.26 -41.10
C ASP A 130 -38.52 12.78 -41.39
N LYS A 131 -39.26 12.38 -40.35
CA LYS A 131 -40.69 12.01 -40.50
C LYS A 131 -41.57 13.17 -40.92
N GLY A 132 -41.32 14.37 -40.40
CA GLY A 132 -42.04 15.58 -40.78
C GLY A 132 -41.81 15.94 -42.24
N GLY A 133 -40.57 15.79 -42.73
CA GLY A 133 -40.18 16.01 -44.12
C GLY A 133 -40.87 15.06 -45.10
N LYS A 134 -41.00 13.76 -44.79
CA LYS A 134 -41.65 12.76 -45.67
C LYS A 134 -43.17 12.87 -45.77
N ARG A 135 -43.82 13.72 -44.97
CA ARG A 135 -45.28 13.83 -44.93
C ARG A 135 -45.86 14.82 -45.95
N TRP A 136 -45.01 15.66 -46.56
CA TRP A 136 -45.42 16.75 -47.45
C TRP A 136 -45.10 16.50 -48.93
N TRP A 137 -44.69 15.28 -49.29
CA TRP A 137 -44.43 14.83 -50.66
C TRP A 137 -45.18 13.54 -50.91
#